data_AF-A0A1Q9LS34-F1
#
_entry.id   AF-A0A1Q9LS34-F1
#
_cell.length_a   1.000
_cell.length_b   1.000
_cell.length_c   1.000
_cell.angle_alpha   90.00
_cell.angle_beta   90.00
_cell.angle_gamma   90.00
#
_symmetry.space_group_name_H-M   'P 1'
#
loop_
_entity.id
_entity.type
_entity.pdbx_description
1 polymer ?
#
loop_
_entity_poly.entity_id
_entity_poly.type
_entity_poly.pdbx_seq_one_letter_code
_entity_poly.pdbx_strand_id
1 'polypeptide(L)'
;MTATSSPPLVLPTAQDQTAARGALLHSGNAGVVVERVGQLRAEFRSEGRQFARELAEYLNTHYADIISVFVYEETFGTKDRLHWLMHLKSLHAYEQLIRMGTADEGWRDIILRERIPAERGGGAWDRLFLDGALHETVLIPSTFGMYGTSESTPDSVTAEDGAATFVVPTAQLQTDVPVEQQLNSTTCGILMHRVAELKYEYRAEGRAFARALCESWNRVLAGHATIYLYEEAFGQSDRIHHFIHLKSLSSYYTLMGVRATSDPATREVFTRQWISDEKGGGGWDRMFVQGSLCDLALTPQHWGMYATKAGA
;
A
#
# COMPACT_ATOMS: atom_id res chain seq x y z
N MET A 1 19.15 -8.33 -41.79
CA MET A 1 19.50 -8.12 -40.37
C MET A 1 18.26 -8.42 -39.55
N THR A 2 18.17 -9.61 -38.98
CA THR A 2 17.09 -10.01 -38.07
C THR A 2 17.36 -9.39 -36.72
N ALA A 3 16.60 -8.38 -36.33
CA ALA A 3 16.64 -7.83 -34.99
C ALA A 3 16.18 -8.93 -34.02
N THR A 4 17.13 -9.54 -33.33
CA THR A 4 16.85 -10.33 -32.13
C THR A 4 16.36 -9.35 -31.08
N SER A 5 15.04 -9.17 -30.99
CA SER A 5 14.42 -8.45 -29.87
C SER A 5 14.77 -9.24 -28.61
N SER A 6 15.61 -8.66 -27.75
CA SER A 6 15.80 -9.18 -26.40
C SER A 6 14.42 -9.40 -25.77
N PRO A 7 14.21 -10.51 -25.05
CA PRO A 7 12.95 -10.74 -24.36
C PRO A 7 12.63 -9.53 -23.47
N PRO A 8 11.35 -9.10 -23.40
CA PRO A 8 10.97 -7.97 -22.57
C PRO A 8 11.40 -8.24 -21.13
N LEU A 9 12.05 -7.25 -20.50
CA LEU A 9 12.39 -7.31 -19.09
C LEU A 9 11.09 -7.36 -18.28
N VAL A 10 10.77 -8.53 -17.73
CA VAL A 10 9.68 -8.69 -16.77
C VAL A 10 10.28 -8.47 -15.38
N LEU A 11 9.89 -7.38 -14.73
CA LEU A 11 10.26 -7.15 -13.34
C LEU A 11 9.49 -8.15 -12.47
N PRO A 12 10.16 -8.87 -11.54
CA PRO A 12 9.47 -9.72 -10.58
C PRO A 12 8.45 -8.91 -9.78
N THR A 13 7.28 -9.49 -9.53
CA THR A 13 6.26 -8.83 -8.70
C THR A 13 6.43 -9.25 -7.24
N ALA A 14 5.68 -8.61 -6.34
CA ALA A 14 5.71 -9.00 -4.93
C ALA A 14 5.21 -10.43 -4.71
N GLN A 15 4.34 -10.95 -5.58
CA GLN A 15 3.89 -12.35 -5.52
C GLN A 15 5.07 -13.34 -5.65
N ASP A 16 6.13 -12.99 -6.37
CA ASP A 16 7.31 -13.85 -6.55
C ASP A 16 8.19 -13.93 -5.28
N GLN A 17 7.89 -13.14 -4.23
CA GLN A 17 8.63 -13.16 -2.97
C GLN A 17 8.30 -14.38 -2.11
N THR A 18 7.17 -15.05 -2.37
CA THR A 18 6.68 -16.14 -1.53
C THR A 18 6.35 -17.40 -2.32
N ALA A 19 6.63 -18.56 -1.72
CA ALA A 19 6.20 -19.83 -2.27
C ALA A 19 4.74 -20.16 -1.92
N ALA A 20 4.12 -19.41 -1.00
CA ALA A 20 2.75 -19.64 -0.55
C ALA A 20 1.77 -19.57 -1.74
N ARG A 21 0.99 -20.65 -1.92
CA ARG A 21 0.02 -20.79 -3.02
C ARG A 21 -1.43 -20.55 -2.60
N GLY A 22 -1.65 -20.18 -1.33
CA GLY A 22 -2.98 -19.86 -0.82
C GLY A 22 -3.54 -18.54 -1.38
N ALA A 23 -4.77 -18.20 -1.00
CA ALA A 23 -5.36 -16.92 -1.35
C ALA A 23 -4.65 -15.78 -0.59
N LEU A 24 -3.59 -15.24 -1.20
CA LEU A 24 -2.83 -14.13 -0.64
C LEU A 24 -3.70 -12.89 -0.48
N LEU A 25 -3.57 -12.24 0.68
CA LEU A 25 -4.14 -10.92 0.91
C LEU A 25 -3.27 -9.87 0.23
N HIS A 26 -3.90 -8.85 -0.32
CA HIS A 26 -3.27 -7.77 -1.07
C HIS A 26 -4.08 -6.49 -0.92
N SER A 27 -3.58 -5.37 -1.45
CA SER A 27 -4.22 -4.05 -1.28
C SER A 27 -5.71 -4.06 -1.67
N GLY A 28 -6.07 -4.69 -2.79
CA GLY A 28 -7.47 -4.79 -3.23
C GLY A 28 -8.41 -5.60 -2.31
N ASN A 29 -7.98 -6.73 -1.74
CA ASN A 29 -8.88 -7.67 -1.02
C ASN A 29 -8.71 -7.66 0.50
N ALA A 30 -7.75 -6.90 1.02
CA ALA A 30 -7.55 -6.74 2.46
C ALA A 30 -8.55 -5.72 3.05
N GLY A 31 -8.95 -5.95 4.30
CA GLY A 31 -9.74 -4.98 5.07
C GLY A 31 -8.86 -3.96 5.80
N VAL A 32 -7.60 -4.31 6.07
CA VAL A 32 -6.60 -3.43 6.69
C VAL A 32 -5.25 -3.65 6.00
N VAL A 33 -4.54 -2.56 5.72
CA VAL A 33 -3.13 -2.60 5.32
C VAL A 33 -2.31 -1.89 6.37
N VAL A 34 -1.34 -2.56 6.98
CA VAL A 34 -0.33 -1.92 7.81
C VAL A 34 0.92 -1.74 6.95
N GLU A 35 1.28 -0.49 6.71
CA GLU A 35 2.57 -0.14 6.13
C GLU A 35 3.55 0.08 7.27
N ARG A 36 4.53 -0.82 7.41
CA ARG A 36 5.67 -0.62 8.29
C ARG A 36 6.85 -0.12 7.45
N VAL A 37 7.47 0.97 7.88
CA VAL A 37 8.65 1.54 7.21
C VAL A 37 9.84 1.47 8.15
N GLY A 38 11.00 1.05 7.66
CA GLY A 38 12.23 0.96 8.43
C GLY A 38 13.46 1.38 7.64
N GLN A 39 14.31 2.22 8.23
CA GLN A 39 15.59 2.60 7.65
C GLN A 39 16.71 1.67 8.15
N LEU A 40 17.35 0.94 7.24
CA LEU A 40 18.49 0.10 7.57
C LEU A 40 19.74 0.94 7.80
N ARG A 41 20.62 0.42 8.67
CA ARG A 41 22.03 0.86 8.75
C ARG A 41 22.77 0.40 7.50
N ALA A 42 23.53 1.30 6.90
CA ALA A 42 24.20 1.04 5.64
C ALA A 42 25.17 -0.16 5.71
N GLU A 43 25.84 -0.37 6.86
CA GLU A 43 26.73 -1.52 7.06
C GLU A 43 26.00 -2.87 7.14
N PHE A 44 24.73 -2.92 7.56
CA PHE A 44 23.95 -4.16 7.75
C PHE A 44 22.84 -4.34 6.72
N ARG A 45 22.94 -3.61 5.61
CA ARG A 45 21.88 -3.53 4.59
C ARG A 45 21.54 -4.87 3.92
N SER A 46 22.46 -5.83 3.91
CA SER A 46 22.23 -7.16 3.31
C SER A 46 21.49 -8.07 4.27
N GLU A 47 21.95 -8.08 5.52
CA GLU A 47 21.38 -8.81 6.65
C GLU A 47 19.97 -8.31 6.95
N GLY A 48 19.74 -6.99 6.88
CA GLY A 48 18.43 -6.35 7.00
C GLY A 48 17.43 -6.79 5.95
N ARG A 49 17.82 -6.80 4.66
CA ARG A 49 16.97 -7.30 3.57
C ARG A 49 16.66 -8.79 3.71
N GLN A 50 17.65 -9.57 4.14
CA GLN A 50 17.45 -11.00 4.39
C GLN A 50 16.44 -11.22 5.54
N PHE A 51 16.62 -10.52 6.67
CA PHE A 51 15.67 -10.55 7.78
C PHE A 51 14.25 -10.20 7.32
N ALA A 52 14.10 -9.11 6.54
CA ALA A 52 12.81 -8.66 6.04
C ALA A 52 12.09 -9.74 5.22
N ARG A 53 12.82 -10.41 4.31
CA ARG A 53 12.29 -11.50 3.48
C ARG A 53 11.95 -12.73 4.29
N GLU A 54 12.84 -13.16 5.19
CA GLU A 54 12.62 -14.34 6.03
C GLU A 54 11.38 -14.18 6.88
N LEU A 55 11.20 -13.00 7.49
CA LEU A 55 10.00 -12.69 8.27
C LEU A 55 8.74 -12.69 7.40
N ALA A 56 8.78 -12.05 6.23
CA ALA A 56 7.63 -12.02 5.33
C ALA A 56 7.24 -13.43 4.85
N GLU A 57 8.21 -14.26 4.44
CA GLU A 57 7.95 -15.63 3.99
C GLU A 57 7.40 -16.51 5.11
N TYR A 58 7.94 -16.37 6.32
CA TYR A 58 7.44 -17.09 7.48
C TYR A 58 5.98 -16.75 7.77
N LEU A 59 5.63 -15.46 7.76
CA LEU A 59 4.25 -15.02 7.97
C LEU A 59 3.31 -15.51 6.86
N ASN A 60 3.72 -15.40 5.60
CA ASN A 60 2.92 -15.87 4.46
C ASN A 60 2.67 -17.38 4.49
N THR A 61 3.62 -18.16 5.04
CA THR A 61 3.54 -19.63 5.07
C THR A 61 2.77 -20.13 6.28
N HIS A 62 3.04 -19.59 7.47
CA HIS A 62 2.51 -20.11 8.74
C HIS A 62 1.22 -19.42 9.20
N TYR A 63 0.95 -18.23 8.68
CA TYR A 63 -0.22 -17.41 9.03
C TYR A 63 -1.06 -17.08 7.79
N ALA A 64 -1.08 -18.01 6.84
CA ALA A 64 -1.97 -17.95 5.68
C ALA A 64 -3.41 -17.70 6.15
N ASP A 65 -4.18 -16.97 5.34
CA ASP A 65 -5.55 -16.52 5.65
C ASP A 65 -5.70 -15.48 6.78
N ILE A 66 -4.67 -15.23 7.60
CA ILE A 66 -4.68 -14.18 8.62
C ILE A 66 -3.98 -12.92 8.09
N ILE A 67 -2.77 -13.10 7.54
CA ILE A 67 -1.93 -12.02 7.05
C ILE A 67 -1.21 -12.41 5.76
N SER A 68 -0.96 -11.43 4.89
CA SER A 68 0.05 -11.57 3.83
C SER A 68 0.98 -10.36 3.81
N VAL A 69 2.28 -10.60 3.82
CA VAL A 69 3.33 -9.59 3.96
C VAL A 69 4.21 -9.59 2.71
N PHE A 70 4.42 -8.39 2.17
CA PHE A 70 5.31 -8.18 1.03
C PHE A 70 6.27 -7.03 1.33
N VAL A 71 7.51 -7.16 0.88
CA VAL A 71 8.58 -6.19 1.15
C VAL A 71 8.85 -5.37 -0.11
N TYR A 72 8.96 -4.06 0.06
CA TYR A 72 9.26 -3.09 -0.99
C TYR A 72 10.44 -2.21 -0.57
N GLU A 73 11.06 -1.60 -1.57
CA GLU A 73 12.04 -0.54 -1.39
C GLU A 73 11.64 0.68 -2.23
N GLU A 74 12.05 1.87 -1.78
CA GLU A 74 11.86 3.09 -2.56
C GLU A 74 12.63 3.00 -3.89
N THR A 75 11.92 3.06 -5.01
CA THR A 75 12.49 2.95 -6.36
C THR A 75 13.47 4.08 -6.64
N PHE A 76 13.04 5.30 -6.28
CA PHE A 76 13.84 6.51 -6.30
C PHE A 76 13.48 7.27 -5.03
N GLY A 77 14.43 7.40 -4.11
CA GLY A 77 14.18 7.98 -2.80
C GLY A 77 15.31 7.69 -1.82
N THR A 78 14.93 7.43 -0.58
CA THR A 78 15.81 7.08 0.53
C THR A 78 16.34 5.66 0.36
N LYS A 79 17.64 5.55 0.13
CA LYS A 79 18.30 4.25 -0.01
C LYS A 79 18.22 3.44 1.28
N ASP A 80 18.13 2.11 1.14
CA ASP A 80 18.12 1.15 2.25
C ASP A 80 16.91 1.33 3.19
N ARG A 81 15.81 1.91 2.66
CA ARG A 81 14.52 2.03 3.33
C ARG A 81 13.59 0.92 2.86
N LEU A 82 13.14 0.11 3.81
CA LEU A 82 12.24 -1.01 3.58
C LEU A 82 10.82 -0.63 3.96
N HIS A 83 9.87 -1.08 3.15
CA HIS A 83 8.44 -0.98 3.40
C HIS A 83 7.85 -2.39 3.45
N TRP A 84 7.27 -2.79 4.57
CA TRP A 84 6.46 -4.00 4.65
C TRP A 84 5.00 -3.60 4.50
N LEU A 85 4.35 -4.11 3.47
CA LEU A 85 2.90 -4.03 3.34
C LEU A 85 2.30 -5.30 3.90
N MET A 86 1.70 -5.17 5.08
CA MET A 86 1.05 -6.25 5.82
C MET A 86 -0.46 -6.15 5.59
N HIS A 87 -1.01 -7.14 4.90
CA HIS A 87 -2.41 -7.18 4.48
C HIS A 87 -3.17 -8.10 5.43
N LEU A 88 -4.19 -7.58 6.10
CA LEU A 88 -5.01 -8.30 7.08
C LEU A 88 -6.48 -8.25 6.65
N LYS A 89 -7.24 -9.28 6.99
CA LYS A 89 -8.70 -9.29 6.74
C LYS A 89 -9.42 -8.24 7.59
N SER A 90 -8.96 -7.99 8.82
CA SER A 90 -9.57 -7.06 9.76
C SER A 90 -8.61 -6.71 10.91
N LEU A 91 -8.98 -5.74 11.75
CA LEU A 91 -8.27 -5.48 13.00
C LEU A 91 -8.37 -6.65 13.99
N HIS A 92 -9.43 -7.46 13.93
CA HIS A 92 -9.53 -8.67 14.74
C HIS A 92 -8.48 -9.72 14.34
N ALA A 93 -8.19 -9.85 13.03
CA ALA A 93 -7.11 -10.72 12.55
C ALA A 93 -5.74 -10.27 13.10
N TYR A 94 -5.54 -8.97 13.31
CA TYR A 94 -4.33 -8.43 13.94
C TYR A 94 -4.22 -8.84 15.43
N GLU A 95 -5.33 -8.81 16.18
CA GLU A 95 -5.34 -9.30 17.57
C GLU A 95 -4.99 -10.78 17.66
N GLN A 96 -5.54 -11.60 16.75
CA GLN A 96 -5.22 -13.02 16.65
C GLN A 96 -3.72 -13.23 16.37
N LEU A 97 -3.16 -12.47 15.43
CA LEU A 97 -1.75 -12.52 15.09
C LEU A 97 -0.85 -12.22 16.30
N ILE A 98 -1.17 -11.20 17.10
CA ILE A 98 -0.41 -10.87 18.33
C ILE A 98 -0.42 -12.03 19.33
N ARG A 99 -1.60 -12.62 19.57
CA ARG A 99 -1.77 -13.72 20.52
C ARG A 99 -0.96 -14.94 20.11
N MET A 100 -0.99 -15.27 18.81
CA MET A 100 -0.27 -16.42 18.27
C MET A 100 1.25 -16.18 18.22
N GLY A 101 1.68 -15.02 17.71
CA GLY A 101 3.10 -14.70 17.54
C GLY A 101 3.88 -14.66 18.86
N THR A 102 3.23 -14.36 19.98
CA THR A 102 3.87 -14.37 21.31
C THR A 102 4.37 -15.77 21.72
N ALA A 103 3.67 -16.82 21.29
CA ALA A 103 3.95 -18.21 21.65
C ALA A 103 4.66 -19.00 20.52
N ASP A 104 4.81 -18.41 19.34
CA ASP A 104 5.40 -19.07 18.17
C ASP A 104 6.94 -19.08 18.26
N GLU A 105 7.52 -20.27 18.44
CA GLU A 105 8.96 -20.46 18.53
C GLU A 105 9.71 -20.09 17.24
N GLY A 106 9.14 -20.36 16.07
CA GLY A 106 9.80 -20.07 14.78
C GLY A 106 9.80 -18.57 14.48
N TRP A 107 8.72 -17.86 14.82
CA TRP A 107 8.72 -16.40 14.77
C TRP A 107 9.78 -15.83 15.73
N ARG A 108 9.78 -16.30 16.98
CA ARG A 108 10.77 -15.87 17.98
C ARG A 108 12.20 -16.15 17.55
N ASP A 109 12.47 -17.30 16.92
CA ASP A 109 13.79 -17.62 16.37
C ASP A 109 14.20 -16.58 15.31
N ILE A 110 13.34 -16.27 14.34
CA ILE A 110 13.66 -15.28 13.29
C ILE A 110 14.02 -13.91 13.87
N ILE A 111 13.31 -13.50 14.92
CA ILE A 111 13.48 -12.22 15.61
C ILE A 111 14.76 -12.23 16.45
N LEU A 112 14.96 -13.26 17.28
CA LEU A 112 16.05 -13.30 18.27
C LEU A 112 17.38 -13.79 17.70
N ARG A 113 17.39 -14.39 16.50
CA ARG A 113 18.59 -14.88 15.84
C ARG A 113 19.65 -13.79 15.72
N GLU A 114 20.87 -14.10 16.17
CA GLU A 114 22.03 -13.25 15.91
C GLU A 114 22.34 -13.24 14.42
N ARG A 115 22.27 -12.04 13.82
CA ARG A 115 22.47 -11.82 12.38
C ARG A 115 23.75 -11.07 12.09
N ILE A 116 24.28 -10.38 13.10
CA ILE A 116 25.53 -9.64 13.00
C ILE A 116 26.62 -10.46 13.69
N PRO A 117 27.70 -10.81 12.98
CA PRO A 117 28.83 -11.51 13.59
C PRO A 117 29.44 -10.72 14.76
N ALA A 118 29.99 -11.42 15.76
CA ALA A 118 30.54 -10.82 16.97
C ALA A 118 31.66 -9.81 16.66
N GLU A 119 32.49 -10.07 15.66
CA GLU A 119 33.55 -9.18 15.19
C GLU A 119 33.03 -7.86 14.60
N ARG A 120 31.74 -7.78 14.27
CA ARG A 120 31.03 -6.58 13.79
C ARG A 120 30.12 -5.97 14.86
N GLY A 121 30.29 -6.37 16.11
CA GLY A 121 29.56 -5.83 17.27
C GLY A 121 28.42 -6.71 17.78
N GLY A 122 28.08 -7.80 17.08
CA GLY A 122 27.00 -8.70 17.48
C GLY A 122 25.60 -8.06 17.38
N GLY A 123 24.57 -8.90 17.43
CA GLY A 123 23.19 -8.45 17.57
C GLY A 123 22.18 -9.11 16.64
N ALA A 124 20.92 -8.92 17.00
CA ALA A 124 19.76 -9.45 16.30
C ALA A 124 19.17 -8.38 15.36
N TRP A 125 17.85 -8.41 15.15
CA TRP A 125 17.16 -7.53 14.21
C TRP A 125 17.24 -6.04 14.57
N ASP A 126 17.23 -5.70 15.86
CA ASP A 126 17.20 -4.34 16.39
C ASP A 126 18.41 -3.52 15.93
N ARG A 127 19.57 -4.18 15.83
CA ARG A 127 20.81 -3.56 15.34
C ARG A 127 20.85 -3.31 13.84
N LEU A 128 19.98 -3.94 13.05
CA LEU A 128 19.96 -3.79 11.59
C LEU A 128 19.42 -2.42 11.16
N PHE A 129 18.62 -1.78 12.01
CA PHE A 129 17.91 -0.53 11.73
C PHE A 129 18.52 0.65 12.48
N LEU A 130 18.27 1.86 11.96
CA LEU A 130 18.51 3.08 12.72
C LEU A 130 17.53 3.17 13.90
N ASP A 131 18.01 3.68 15.03
CA ASP A 131 17.21 3.79 16.24
C ASP A 131 16.03 4.74 16.01
N GLY A 132 14.83 4.30 16.36
CA GLY A 132 13.60 5.08 16.17
C GLY A 132 13.13 5.22 14.73
N ALA A 133 13.74 4.53 13.77
CA ALA A 133 13.39 4.65 12.34
C ALA A 133 12.27 3.71 11.88
N LEU A 134 11.70 2.91 12.79
CA LEU A 134 10.56 2.06 12.51
C LEU A 134 9.26 2.80 12.81
N HIS A 135 8.42 2.94 11.78
CA HIS A 135 7.12 3.58 11.88
C HIS A 135 6.07 2.72 11.20
N GLU A 136 4.84 2.77 11.70
CA GLU A 136 3.72 2.05 11.13
C GLU A 136 2.56 3.00 10.86
N THR A 137 1.94 2.83 9.69
CA THR A 137 0.70 3.48 9.33
C THR A 137 -0.35 2.41 9.06
N VAL A 138 -1.48 2.50 9.75
CA VAL A 138 -2.60 1.57 9.59
C VAL A 138 -3.62 2.19 8.65
N LEU A 139 -3.84 1.57 7.51
CA LEU A 139 -4.69 2.03 6.44
C LEU A 139 -5.93 1.15 6.32
N ILE A 140 -7.08 1.79 6.16
CA ILE A 140 -8.36 1.12 5.88
C ILE A 140 -8.93 1.65 4.55
N PRO A 141 -9.54 0.78 3.72
CA PRO A 141 -10.19 1.23 2.49
C PRO A 141 -11.25 2.30 2.78
N SER A 142 -11.25 3.40 2.03
CA SER A 142 -12.29 4.44 2.16
C SER A 142 -13.58 3.98 1.47
N THR A 143 -14.73 4.01 2.16
CA THR A 143 -16.03 3.59 1.62
C THR A 143 -17.19 4.56 1.93
N PHE A 144 -18.27 4.53 1.12
CA PHE A 144 -19.39 5.47 1.25
C PHE A 144 -20.04 5.39 2.63
N GLY A 145 -20.29 6.58 3.20
CA GLY A 145 -20.79 6.77 4.55
C GLY A 145 -19.76 6.65 5.67
N MET A 146 -18.49 6.42 5.36
CA MET A 146 -17.41 6.75 6.29
C MET A 146 -17.18 8.26 6.33
N TYR A 147 -16.84 8.77 7.51
CA TYR A 147 -16.37 10.15 7.75
C TYR A 147 -17.23 11.26 7.14
N GLY A 148 -18.55 11.09 7.16
CA GLY A 148 -19.50 12.12 6.69
C GLY A 148 -19.71 12.17 5.18
N THR A 149 -19.36 11.10 4.46
CA THR A 149 -19.65 10.97 3.01
C THR A 149 -21.07 10.43 2.70
N SER A 150 -21.88 10.18 3.73
CA SER A 150 -23.31 9.83 3.64
C SER A 150 -24.06 10.37 4.85
N GLU A 151 -25.33 10.71 4.67
CA GLU A 151 -26.27 11.06 5.74
C GLU A 151 -27.01 9.82 6.31
N SER A 152 -26.96 8.68 5.60
CA SER A 152 -27.56 7.41 6.04
C SER A 152 -26.51 6.45 6.61
N THR A 153 -26.93 5.62 7.57
CA THR A 153 -26.13 4.51 8.07
C THR A 153 -25.76 3.56 6.92
N PRO A 154 -24.47 3.25 6.71
CA PRO A 154 -24.04 2.31 5.68
C PRO A 154 -24.52 0.88 5.96
N ASP A 155 -24.79 0.11 4.91
CA ASP A 155 -25.13 -1.32 4.99
C ASP A 155 -24.02 -2.17 5.64
N SER A 156 -22.78 -1.64 5.64
CA SER A 156 -21.63 -2.25 6.30
C SER A 156 -21.64 -2.12 7.83
N VAL A 157 -22.56 -1.34 8.41
CA VAL A 157 -22.75 -1.31 9.87
C VAL A 157 -23.64 -2.49 10.26
N THR A 158 -23.07 -3.46 10.96
CA THR A 158 -23.80 -4.56 11.59
C THR A 158 -23.94 -4.30 13.08
N ALA A 159 -25.02 -4.76 13.70
CA ALA A 159 -25.19 -4.74 15.14
C ALA A 159 -25.17 -6.18 15.65
N GLU A 160 -24.06 -6.59 16.25
CA GLU A 160 -23.94 -7.87 16.95
C GLU A 160 -23.82 -7.59 18.45
N ASP A 161 -24.59 -8.32 19.28
CA ASP A 161 -24.57 -8.23 20.74
C ASP A 161 -24.69 -6.80 21.33
N GLY A 162 -25.43 -5.93 20.64
CA GLY A 162 -25.66 -4.54 21.07
C GLY A 162 -24.49 -3.57 20.79
N ALA A 163 -23.41 -4.05 20.18
CA ALA A 163 -22.31 -3.22 19.69
C ALA A 163 -22.42 -3.08 18.16
N ALA A 164 -22.49 -1.82 17.68
CA ALA A 164 -22.41 -1.55 16.25
C ALA A 164 -20.97 -1.77 15.77
N THR A 165 -20.78 -2.69 14.83
CA THR A 165 -19.50 -2.99 14.18
C THR A 165 -19.57 -2.52 12.72
N PHE A 166 -18.54 -1.80 12.28
CA PHE A 166 -18.41 -1.41 10.88
C PHE A 166 -17.51 -2.39 10.14
N VAL A 167 -18.09 -3.18 9.23
CA VAL A 167 -17.36 -4.09 8.35
C VAL A 167 -16.82 -3.29 7.17
N VAL A 168 -15.55 -2.88 7.22
CA VAL A 168 -14.94 -2.08 6.13
C VAL A 168 -14.95 -2.90 4.83
N PRO A 169 -15.67 -2.47 3.78
CA PRO A 169 -15.59 -3.12 2.47
C PRO A 169 -14.18 -3.01 1.89
N THR A 170 -13.75 -4.01 1.13
CA THR A 170 -12.40 -4.05 0.57
C THR A 170 -12.23 -2.99 -0.54
N ALA A 171 -10.99 -2.56 -0.77
CA ALA A 171 -10.71 -1.51 -1.75
C ALA A 171 -11.08 -1.89 -3.19
N GLN A 172 -11.07 -3.19 -3.50
CA GLN A 172 -11.48 -3.73 -4.80
C GLN A 172 -12.95 -3.44 -5.13
N LEU A 173 -13.81 -3.18 -4.14
CA LEU A 173 -15.20 -2.79 -4.33
C LEU A 173 -15.38 -1.29 -4.63
N GLN A 174 -14.30 -0.49 -4.67
CA GLN A 174 -14.35 0.93 -5.02
C GLN A 174 -14.51 1.18 -6.53
N THR A 175 -14.46 0.12 -7.35
CA THR A 175 -14.56 0.22 -8.81
C THR A 175 -15.39 -0.91 -9.38
N ASP A 176 -15.99 -0.65 -10.54
CA ASP A 176 -16.73 -1.60 -11.37
C ASP A 176 -15.84 -2.36 -12.38
N VAL A 177 -14.56 -1.99 -12.49
CA VAL A 177 -13.60 -2.68 -13.38
C VAL A 177 -13.47 -4.14 -12.96
N PRO A 178 -13.54 -5.10 -13.90
CA PRO A 178 -13.39 -6.52 -13.57
C PRO A 178 -12.05 -6.84 -12.90
N VAL A 179 -12.07 -7.78 -11.94
CA VAL A 179 -10.94 -8.12 -11.07
C VAL A 179 -9.67 -8.48 -11.85
N GLU A 180 -9.81 -9.19 -12.96
CA GLU A 180 -8.72 -9.62 -13.83
C GLU A 180 -8.03 -8.47 -14.57
N GLN A 181 -8.67 -7.30 -14.61
CA GLN A 181 -8.11 -6.06 -15.16
C GLN A 181 -7.60 -5.12 -14.07
N GLN A 182 -7.75 -5.49 -12.80
CA GLN A 182 -7.24 -4.75 -11.66
C GLN A 182 -5.82 -5.22 -11.30
N LEU A 183 -4.96 -4.27 -10.95
CA LEU A 183 -3.66 -4.51 -10.34
C LEU A 183 -3.76 -4.27 -8.83
N ASN A 184 -2.93 -4.98 -8.07
CA ASN A 184 -2.85 -4.84 -6.62
C ASN A 184 -1.38 -4.92 -6.17
N SER A 185 -1.14 -4.83 -4.87
CA SER A 185 0.22 -4.83 -4.32
C SER A 185 1.01 -6.07 -4.78
N THR A 186 0.41 -7.25 -4.87
CA THR A 186 1.14 -8.48 -5.25
C THR A 186 1.42 -8.61 -6.75
N THR A 187 0.59 -8.01 -7.60
CA THR A 187 0.66 -8.17 -9.07
C THR A 187 1.22 -6.96 -9.80
N CYS A 188 1.34 -5.80 -9.13
CA CYS A 188 1.92 -4.61 -9.74
C CYS A 188 3.44 -4.74 -9.91
N GLY A 189 3.97 -4.07 -10.93
CA GLY A 189 5.42 -3.91 -11.09
C GLY A 189 5.95 -2.77 -10.22
N ILE A 190 5.15 -1.71 -10.03
CA ILE A 190 5.44 -0.59 -9.13
C ILE A 190 4.17 -0.21 -8.39
N LEU A 191 4.32 0.05 -7.09
CA LEU A 191 3.32 0.71 -6.30
C LEU A 191 3.71 2.17 -6.10
N MET A 192 2.89 3.09 -6.59
CA MET A 192 3.00 4.50 -6.21
C MET A 192 2.09 4.77 -5.02
N HIS A 193 2.68 5.21 -3.92
CA HIS A 193 1.96 5.66 -2.73
C HIS A 193 1.87 7.18 -2.73
N ARG A 194 0.66 7.69 -2.98
CA ARG A 194 0.37 9.12 -2.93
C ARG A 194 -0.33 9.45 -1.62
N VAL A 195 0.22 10.38 -0.87
CA VAL A 195 -0.36 10.88 0.38
C VAL A 195 -0.79 12.32 0.18
N ALA A 196 -1.94 12.70 0.74
CA ALA A 196 -2.41 14.08 0.73
C ALA A 196 -3.21 14.38 2.01
N GLU A 197 -3.18 15.63 2.46
CA GLU A 197 -3.97 16.09 3.60
C GLU A 197 -5.07 17.03 3.10
N LEU A 198 -6.32 16.71 3.47
CA LEU A 198 -7.46 17.56 3.18
C LEU A 198 -7.57 18.68 4.21
N LYS A 199 -7.94 19.87 3.76
CA LYS A 199 -8.37 20.93 4.68
C LYS A 199 -9.66 20.49 5.34
N TYR A 200 -9.69 20.59 6.67
CA TYR A 200 -10.83 20.16 7.48
C TYR A 200 -12.19 20.72 7.00
N GLU A 201 -12.22 22.00 6.60
CA GLU A 201 -13.43 22.68 6.11
C GLU A 201 -14.00 22.10 4.79
N TYR A 202 -13.17 21.43 3.99
CA TYR A 202 -13.52 20.85 2.69
C TYR A 202 -13.37 19.33 2.65
N ARG A 203 -13.31 18.67 3.81
CA ARG A 203 -12.96 17.25 3.91
C ARG A 203 -13.98 16.30 3.26
N ALA A 204 -15.24 16.71 3.15
CA ALA A 204 -16.28 15.91 2.50
C ALA A 204 -16.13 16.00 0.98
N GLU A 205 -15.98 17.22 0.45
CA GLU A 205 -15.71 17.52 -0.95
C GLU A 205 -14.39 16.86 -1.41
N GLY A 206 -13.37 16.91 -0.55
CA GLY A 206 -12.08 16.27 -0.75
C GLY A 206 -12.16 14.76 -0.92
N ARG A 207 -12.92 14.08 -0.07
CA ARG A 207 -13.18 12.63 -0.18
C ARG A 207 -13.99 12.29 -1.44
N ALA A 208 -15.00 13.10 -1.76
CA ALA A 208 -15.79 12.93 -2.97
C ALA A 208 -14.92 13.06 -4.24
N PHE A 209 -13.99 14.02 -4.24
CA PHE A 209 -13.00 14.17 -5.32
C PHE A 209 -12.06 13.00 -5.43
N ALA A 210 -11.46 12.57 -4.31
CA ALA A 210 -10.55 11.43 -4.29
C ALA A 210 -11.20 10.16 -4.87
N ARG A 211 -12.50 9.96 -4.61
CA ARG A 211 -13.25 8.84 -5.18
C ARG A 211 -13.55 8.96 -6.65
N ALA A 212 -14.06 10.11 -7.09
CA ALA A 212 -14.31 10.33 -8.51
C ALA A 212 -13.02 10.21 -9.34
N LEU A 213 -11.89 10.63 -8.76
CA LEU A 213 -10.57 10.41 -9.32
C LEU A 213 -10.26 8.91 -9.45
N CYS A 214 -10.46 8.13 -8.38
CA CYS A 214 -10.22 6.68 -8.42
C CYS A 214 -11.10 5.96 -9.44
N GLU A 215 -12.41 6.24 -9.44
CA GLU A 215 -13.38 5.65 -10.36
C GLU A 215 -13.03 5.95 -11.83
N SER A 216 -12.75 7.23 -12.12
CA SER A 216 -12.39 7.66 -13.46
C SER A 216 -11.08 7.04 -13.94
N TRP A 217 -10.04 7.05 -13.09
CA TRP A 217 -8.74 6.48 -13.46
C TRP A 217 -8.79 4.97 -13.63
N ASN A 218 -9.50 4.24 -12.75
CA ASN A 218 -9.63 2.80 -12.89
C ASN A 218 -10.31 2.42 -14.21
N ARG A 219 -11.36 3.13 -14.63
CA ARG A 219 -12.03 2.88 -15.91
C ARG A 219 -11.11 3.13 -17.12
N VAL A 220 -10.44 4.28 -17.14
CA VAL A 220 -9.60 4.69 -18.29
C VAL A 220 -8.30 3.89 -18.37
N LEU A 221 -7.79 3.39 -17.24
CA LEU A 221 -6.51 2.68 -17.13
C LEU A 221 -6.65 1.18 -16.88
N ALA A 222 -7.83 0.60 -17.11
CA ALA A 222 -8.08 -0.83 -16.90
C ALA A 222 -6.98 -1.70 -17.56
N GLY A 223 -6.42 -2.64 -16.80
CA GLY A 223 -5.30 -3.50 -17.22
C GLY A 223 -3.91 -2.85 -17.27
N HIS A 224 -3.81 -1.52 -17.06
CA HIS A 224 -2.55 -0.77 -17.08
C HIS A 224 -2.18 -0.19 -15.71
N ALA A 225 -3.17 0.31 -14.98
CA ALA A 225 -3.03 0.81 -13.62
C ALA A 225 -4.32 0.61 -12.81
N THR A 226 -4.19 0.53 -11.50
CA THR A 226 -5.34 0.50 -10.58
C THR A 226 -5.05 1.35 -9.36
N ILE A 227 -5.97 2.24 -9.03
CA ILE A 227 -5.89 3.15 -7.90
C ILE A 227 -6.93 2.77 -6.85
N TYR A 228 -6.46 2.60 -5.63
CA TYR A 228 -7.29 2.35 -4.46
C TYR A 228 -7.10 3.48 -3.44
N LEU A 229 -8.19 3.87 -2.78
CA LEU A 229 -8.23 4.93 -1.79
C LEU A 229 -8.30 4.36 -0.37
N TYR A 230 -7.41 4.83 0.50
CA TYR A 230 -7.35 4.48 1.91
C TYR A 230 -7.30 5.73 2.79
N GLU A 231 -7.64 5.56 4.06
CA GLU A 231 -7.51 6.55 5.12
C GLU A 231 -6.76 5.93 6.31
N GLU A 232 -6.09 6.76 7.12
CA GLU A 232 -5.43 6.28 8.34
C GLU A 232 -6.49 5.89 9.39
N ALA A 233 -6.48 4.64 9.85
CA ALA A 233 -7.33 4.20 10.95
C ALA A 233 -6.91 4.83 12.28
N PHE A 234 -5.60 5.01 12.45
CA PHE A 234 -4.97 5.69 13.58
C PHE A 234 -3.92 6.65 13.02
N GLY A 235 -4.00 7.93 13.40
CA GLY A 235 -3.06 8.93 12.92
C GLY A 235 -3.74 10.27 12.63
N GLN A 236 -3.33 10.93 11.54
CA GLN A 236 -3.87 12.22 11.17
C GLN A 236 -5.24 12.07 10.52
N SER A 237 -6.25 12.70 11.13
CA SER A 237 -7.56 12.87 10.50
C SER A 237 -7.39 13.56 9.14
N ASP A 238 -8.25 13.19 8.19
CA ASP A 238 -8.36 13.83 6.88
C ASP A 238 -7.11 13.69 5.99
N ARG A 239 -6.20 12.78 6.35
CA ARG A 239 -5.14 12.30 5.48
C ARG A 239 -5.63 11.11 4.65
N ILE A 240 -5.48 11.24 3.33
CA ILE A 240 -5.87 10.22 2.37
C ILE A 240 -4.64 9.63 1.67
N HIS A 241 -4.71 8.34 1.39
CA HIS A 241 -3.65 7.59 0.75
C HIS A 241 -4.21 6.95 -0.52
N HIS A 242 -3.54 7.18 -1.65
CA HIS A 242 -3.81 6.45 -2.87
C HIS A 242 -2.70 5.44 -3.09
N PHE A 243 -3.06 4.17 -3.20
CA PHE A 243 -2.19 3.15 -3.74
C PHE A 243 -2.46 3.01 -5.22
N ILE A 244 -1.55 3.53 -6.03
CA ILE A 244 -1.61 3.52 -7.50
C ILE A 244 -0.68 2.40 -7.99
N HIS A 245 -1.28 1.27 -8.33
CA HIS A 245 -0.62 0.07 -8.81
C HIS A 245 -0.36 0.22 -10.29
N LEU A 246 0.91 0.26 -10.69
CA LEU A 246 1.33 0.37 -12.09
C LEU A 246 1.85 -0.98 -12.57
N LYS A 247 1.46 -1.37 -13.79
CA LYS A 247 1.99 -2.60 -14.41
C LYS A 247 3.51 -2.56 -14.59
N SER A 248 4.07 -1.38 -14.86
CA SER A 248 5.49 -1.15 -15.08
C SER A 248 5.86 0.32 -14.85
N LEU A 249 7.15 0.65 -14.79
CA LEU A 249 7.63 2.06 -14.84
C LEU A 249 7.04 2.83 -16.03
N SER A 250 6.98 2.19 -17.20
CA SER A 250 6.48 2.84 -18.41
C SER A 250 4.99 3.19 -18.35
N SER A 251 4.21 2.48 -17.52
CA SER A 251 2.81 2.80 -17.27
C SER A 251 2.63 4.18 -16.63
N TYR A 252 3.66 4.73 -15.98
CA TYR A 252 3.63 6.09 -15.45
C TYR A 252 3.44 7.15 -16.54
N TYR A 253 4.01 6.96 -17.73
CA TYR A 253 3.78 7.89 -18.85
C TYR A 253 2.32 7.86 -19.33
N THR A 254 1.68 6.68 -19.26
CA THR A 254 0.25 6.58 -19.55
C THR A 254 -0.56 7.35 -18.51
N LEU A 255 -0.22 7.20 -17.22
CA LEU A 255 -0.83 7.94 -16.11
C LEU A 255 -0.69 9.47 -16.27
N MET A 256 0.50 9.96 -16.60
CA MET A 256 0.72 11.39 -16.89
C MET A 256 -0.10 11.85 -18.10
N GLY A 257 -0.18 10.97 -19.10
CA GLY A 257 -0.99 11.16 -20.29
C GLY A 257 -2.48 11.29 -19.98
N VAL A 258 -3.01 10.68 -18.91
CA VAL A 258 -4.44 10.71 -18.59
C VAL A 258 -4.99 12.14 -18.47
N ARG A 259 -4.22 13.07 -17.88
CA ARG A 259 -4.62 14.47 -17.78
C ARG A 259 -4.62 15.20 -19.13
N ALA A 260 -3.84 14.71 -20.09
CA ALA A 260 -3.73 15.25 -21.44
C ALA A 260 -4.66 14.54 -22.44
N THR A 261 -5.00 13.27 -22.19
CA THR A 261 -5.96 12.51 -22.99
C THR A 261 -7.35 13.08 -22.81
N SER A 262 -8.05 13.20 -23.93
CA SER A 262 -9.31 13.95 -24.04
C SER A 262 -10.53 13.20 -23.48
N ASP A 263 -10.37 12.30 -22.50
CA ASP A 263 -11.53 11.64 -21.88
C ASP A 263 -12.38 12.70 -21.15
N PRO A 264 -13.62 12.95 -21.58
CA PRO A 264 -14.43 14.03 -21.02
C PRO A 264 -14.74 13.82 -19.53
N ALA A 265 -14.97 12.57 -19.11
CA ALA A 265 -15.32 12.24 -17.74
C ALA A 265 -14.13 12.47 -16.80
N THR A 266 -12.93 12.04 -17.16
CA THR A 266 -11.72 12.35 -16.38
C THR A 266 -11.45 13.84 -16.34
N ARG A 267 -11.61 14.54 -17.47
CA ARG A 267 -11.42 15.99 -17.51
C ARG A 267 -12.38 16.71 -16.56
N GLU A 268 -13.64 16.30 -16.54
CA GLU A 268 -14.66 16.87 -15.66
C GLU A 268 -14.27 16.78 -14.18
N VAL A 269 -13.71 15.65 -13.74
CA VAL A 269 -13.23 15.47 -12.35
C VAL A 269 -12.24 16.58 -11.95
N PHE A 270 -11.37 17.03 -12.86
CA PHE A 270 -10.39 18.09 -12.57
C PHE A 270 -10.91 19.50 -12.80
N THR A 271 -11.90 19.71 -13.67
CA THR A 271 -12.38 21.06 -14.04
C THR A 271 -13.65 21.49 -13.33
N ARG A 272 -14.43 20.55 -12.75
CA ARG A 272 -15.67 20.91 -12.07
C ARG A 272 -15.39 21.68 -10.78
N GLN A 273 -16.35 22.52 -10.40
CA GLN A 273 -16.36 23.16 -9.10
C GLN A 273 -16.77 22.14 -8.03
N TRP A 274 -15.87 21.86 -7.11
CA TRP A 274 -16.08 20.90 -6.02
C TRP A 274 -16.63 21.57 -4.77
N ILE A 275 -16.23 22.82 -4.54
CA ILE A 275 -16.63 23.62 -3.38
C ILE A 275 -17.81 24.50 -3.81
N SER A 276 -18.91 24.47 -3.06
CA SER A 276 -20.08 25.30 -3.36
C SER A 276 -19.77 26.81 -3.24
N ASP A 277 -20.54 27.64 -3.92
CA ASP A 277 -20.37 29.11 -3.86
C ASP A 277 -20.56 29.65 -2.43
N GLU A 278 -21.46 29.06 -1.66
CA GLU A 278 -21.68 29.38 -0.24
C GLU A 278 -20.44 29.14 0.63
N LYS A 279 -19.58 28.19 0.24
CA LYS A 279 -18.31 27.88 0.89
C LYS A 279 -17.11 28.59 0.23
N GLY A 280 -17.38 29.57 -0.63
CA GLY A 280 -16.39 30.40 -1.31
C GLY A 280 -15.92 29.89 -2.67
N GLY A 281 -16.56 28.85 -3.22
CA GLY A 281 -16.35 28.34 -4.58
C GLY A 281 -14.97 27.70 -4.82
N GLY A 282 -14.83 27.02 -5.96
CA GLY A 282 -13.52 26.60 -6.47
C GLY A 282 -13.31 25.10 -6.69
N GLY A 283 -12.13 24.81 -7.24
CA GLY A 283 -11.74 23.48 -7.70
C GLY A 283 -11.08 22.63 -6.62
N TRP A 284 -10.57 21.48 -7.06
CA TRP A 284 -10.00 20.48 -6.18
C TRP A 284 -8.74 20.96 -5.44
N ASP A 285 -7.97 21.83 -6.06
CA ASP A 285 -6.72 22.40 -5.57
C ASP A 285 -6.89 23.16 -4.24
N ARG A 286 -8.08 23.72 -4.00
CA ARG A 286 -8.39 24.42 -2.74
C ARG A 286 -8.66 23.49 -1.57
N MET A 287 -9.03 22.23 -1.83
CA MET A 287 -9.45 21.26 -0.81
C MET A 287 -8.28 20.63 -0.06
N PHE A 288 -7.06 20.73 -0.59
CA PHE A 288 -5.86 20.13 -0.01
C PHE A 288 -5.02 21.17 0.73
N VAL A 289 -4.35 20.74 1.80
CA VAL A 289 -3.30 21.52 2.45
C VAL A 289 -2.17 21.69 1.43
N GLN A 290 -1.73 22.93 1.21
CA GLN A 290 -0.70 23.24 0.23
C GLN A 290 0.60 22.50 0.56
N GLY A 291 1.17 21.81 -0.43
CA GLY A 291 2.41 21.05 -0.27
C GLY A 291 2.26 19.69 0.43
N SER A 292 1.04 19.28 0.80
CA SER A 292 0.81 17.97 1.43
C SER A 292 0.78 16.80 0.44
N LEU A 293 0.61 17.08 -0.86
CA LEU A 293 0.54 16.05 -1.90
C LEU A 293 1.95 15.51 -2.21
N CYS A 294 2.23 14.30 -1.76
CA CYS A 294 3.52 13.64 -1.90
C CYS A 294 3.36 12.28 -2.58
N ASP A 295 4.22 11.98 -3.54
CA ASP A 295 4.28 10.70 -4.24
C ASP A 295 5.56 9.96 -3.88
N LEU A 296 5.44 8.69 -3.50
CA LEU A 296 6.54 7.75 -3.33
C LEU A 296 6.36 6.58 -4.29
N ALA A 297 7.44 6.17 -4.98
CA ALA A 297 7.43 4.97 -5.81
C ALA A 297 8.13 3.82 -5.07
N LEU A 298 7.45 2.68 -5.01
CA LEU A 298 7.89 1.46 -4.35
C LEU A 298 8.03 0.32 -5.37
N THR A 299 9.16 -0.35 -5.35
CA THR A 299 9.42 -1.56 -6.14
C THR A 299 9.43 -2.80 -5.25
N PRO A 300 8.77 -3.90 -5.65
CA PRO A 300 8.85 -5.16 -4.93
C PRO A 300 10.30 -5.60 -4.76
N GLN A 301 10.71 -5.89 -3.54
CA GLN A 301 12.03 -6.45 -3.27
C GLN A 301 12.14 -7.82 -3.97
N HIS A 302 13.25 -8.09 -4.65
CA HIS A 302 13.51 -9.41 -5.25
C HIS A 302 14.97 -9.84 -5.09
N TRP A 303 15.22 -11.14 -5.26
CA TRP A 303 16.56 -11.71 -5.27
C TRP A 303 17.38 -11.08 -6.40
N GLY A 304 18.60 -10.61 -6.08
CA GLY A 304 19.52 -10.02 -7.07
C GLY A 304 19.31 -8.55 -7.43
N MET A 305 18.30 -7.85 -6.89
CA MET A 305 18.12 -6.40 -7.13
C MET A 305 19.27 -5.57 -6.53
N TYR A 306 19.86 -6.08 -5.45
CA TYR A 306 21.07 -5.57 -4.84
C TYR A 306 22.03 -6.75 -4.71
N ALA A 307 23.33 -6.50 -4.67
CA ALA A 307 24.36 -7.51 -4.40
C ALA A 307 24.25 -8.05 -2.95
N THR A 308 23.09 -8.62 -2.60
CA THR A 308 22.93 -9.54 -1.49
C THR A 308 23.81 -10.72 -1.82
N LYS A 309 24.72 -11.12 -0.92
CA LYS A 309 25.54 -12.33 -1.09
C LYS A 309 24.63 -13.43 -1.64
N ALA A 310 24.97 -13.94 -2.82
CA ALA A 310 24.41 -15.21 -3.27
C ALA A 310 24.61 -16.19 -2.12
N GLY A 311 23.53 -16.88 -1.72
CA GLY A 311 23.63 -17.90 -0.68
C GLY A 311 24.82 -18.81 -0.98
N ALA A 312 25.68 -18.98 0.01
CA ALA A 312 26.61 -20.10 0.03
C ALA A 312 25.80 -21.39 0.28
#